data_AF-A0A2V7AJS3-F1
#
_entry.id   AF-A0A2V7AJS3-F1
#
_cell.length_a   1.000
_cell.length_b   1.000
_cell.length_c   1.000
_cell.angle_alpha   90.00
_cell.angle_beta   90.00
_cell.angle_gamma   90.00
#
_symmetry.space_group_name_H-M   'P 1'
#
loop_
_entity.id
_entity.type
_entity.pdbx_description
1 polymer ?
#
loop_
_entity_poly.entity_id
_entity_poly.type
_entity_poly.pdbx_seq_one_letter_code
_entity_poly.pdbx_strand_id
1 'polypeptide(L)'
;MVTVRRAAQVAGVVAVSTIMTVVALGLVEGVLRAVWALRNSRVEAIALPYVVDDDYGPVPPWADAARVLEPDPALLWRSRAGVERRYVDVFTPMRTEADRVALLRRFRPSLPEALTHNPTWTIALNSQGFRAREFEVPKPRGRVRVVCLGDSWTFGANVDQDQAYPQRLEALLRHAYPGIDVEVLNLGVFGYSSFQGLTLIRRQVEALEPDVVVIGFAMNDSRIGGYRDADAVRAASSPVARIAALAGRSEIVRLGRYLVASARHRPTPLEERLKAAERRAGAMRQARQVYAEAEAWTRVPLADYERNLTAMIAFARRQGAGVVLLFNELWWEENPYRAAIQRVAAAAPVPWVDSARLIARARHEVESDLERRHGLTPGPAAMRTRAGEGVEVIFRVAANRQAAPAGVFIVGTHPALGALVPNRVAMYDDGTHGDQRAGDGVWSYTASLAPGQRLAYVYTNSGREGRWEGLDIPALRTVVVDAPEGRRHYRPIESFGKLYLQADAWHTDATGYELIARAVFDALKPQTARWARRTSSLETNSRIEP
;
A
#
# COMPACT_ATOMS: atom_id res chain seq x y z
N MET A 1 -44.78 -34.87 44.29
CA MET A 1 -44.61 -33.47 44.75
C MET A 1 -43.16 -33.09 45.10
N VAL A 2 -42.40 -33.93 45.81
CA VAL A 2 -41.00 -33.63 46.22
C VAL A 2 -40.04 -33.46 45.02
N THR A 3 -40.20 -34.25 43.96
CA THR A 3 -39.41 -34.19 42.72
C THR A 3 -39.65 -32.92 41.89
N VAL A 4 -40.89 -32.43 41.82
CA VAL A 4 -41.25 -31.20 41.08
C VAL A 4 -40.72 -29.95 41.79
N ARG A 5 -40.79 -29.92 43.13
CA ARG A 5 -40.20 -28.81 43.93
C ARG A 5 -38.68 -28.74 43.81
N ARG A 6 -37.98 -29.89 43.83
CA ARG A 6 -36.52 -29.93 43.62
C ARG A 6 -36.13 -29.48 42.21
N ALA A 7 -36.87 -29.88 41.17
CA ALA A 7 -36.62 -29.43 39.80
C ALA A 7 -36.80 -27.91 39.62
N ALA A 8 -37.85 -27.33 40.21
CA ALA A 8 -38.07 -25.88 40.20
C ALA A 8 -36.99 -25.11 40.97
N GLN A 9 -36.51 -25.66 42.09
CA GLN A 9 -35.44 -25.06 42.88
C GLN A 9 -34.09 -25.11 42.16
N VAL A 10 -33.75 -26.22 41.51
CA VAL A 10 -32.56 -26.34 40.64
C VAL A 10 -32.66 -25.40 39.44
N ALA A 11 -33.82 -25.34 38.77
CA ALA A 11 -34.04 -24.40 37.67
C ALA A 11 -33.88 -22.93 38.11
N GLY A 12 -34.38 -22.58 39.30
CA GLY A 12 -34.21 -21.25 39.89
C GLY A 12 -32.75 -20.91 40.20
N VAL A 13 -31.99 -21.85 40.77
CA VAL A 13 -30.54 -21.66 41.02
C VAL A 13 -29.77 -21.52 39.72
N VAL A 14 -30.06 -22.34 38.70
CA VAL A 14 -29.45 -22.24 37.37
C VAL A 14 -29.77 -20.91 36.71
N ALA A 15 -31.02 -20.44 36.80
CA ALA A 15 -31.45 -19.15 36.26
C ALA A 15 -30.71 -17.98 36.94
N VAL A 16 -30.66 -17.95 38.28
CA VAL A 16 -29.94 -16.92 39.04
C VAL A 16 -28.45 -16.94 38.71
N SER A 17 -27.82 -18.12 38.66
CA SER A 17 -26.40 -18.26 38.30
C SER A 17 -26.12 -17.77 36.87
N THR A 18 -27.01 -18.09 35.92
CA THR A 18 -26.92 -17.63 34.52
C THR A 18 -27.03 -16.11 34.44
N ILE A 19 -28.02 -15.52 35.12
CA ILE A 19 -28.22 -14.06 35.17
C ILE A 19 -26.99 -13.38 35.78
N MET A 20 -26.50 -13.86 36.92
CA MET A 20 -25.31 -13.32 37.58
C MET A 20 -24.07 -13.42 36.68
N THR A 21 -23.92 -14.51 35.94
CA THR A 21 -22.83 -14.69 34.96
C THR A 21 -22.94 -13.66 33.82
N VAL A 22 -24.13 -13.47 33.25
CA VAL A 22 -24.37 -12.47 32.20
C VAL A 22 -24.08 -11.06 32.70
N VAL A 23 -24.52 -10.72 33.92
CA VAL A 23 -24.23 -9.42 34.54
C VAL A 23 -22.74 -9.23 34.76
N ALA A 24 -22.04 -10.23 35.30
CA ALA A 24 -20.60 -10.16 35.53
C ALA A 24 -19.82 -9.98 34.21
N LEU A 25 -20.16 -10.74 33.16
CA LEU A 25 -19.56 -10.59 31.83
C LEU A 25 -19.88 -9.21 31.22
N GLY A 26 -21.10 -8.72 31.40
CA GLY A 26 -21.50 -7.38 30.97
C GLY A 26 -20.71 -6.27 31.66
N LEU A 27 -20.43 -6.40 32.96
CA LEU A 27 -19.59 -5.48 33.71
C LEU A 27 -18.14 -5.49 33.20
N VAL A 28 -17.56 -6.68 33.00
CA VAL A 28 -16.19 -6.82 32.45
C VAL A 28 -16.09 -6.21 31.06
N GLU A 29 -17.06 -6.49 30.19
CA GLU A 29 -17.15 -5.92 28.84
C GLU A 29 -17.23 -4.37 28.89
N GLY A 30 -18.05 -3.83 29.79
CA GLY A 30 -18.17 -2.37 30.00
C GLY A 30 -16.87 -1.74 30.48
N VAL A 31 -16.19 -2.38 31.44
CA VAL A 31 -14.88 -1.92 31.94
C VAL A 31 -13.83 -1.92 30.84
N LEU A 32 -13.72 -3.00 30.05
CA LEU A 32 -12.77 -3.06 28.93
C LEU A 32 -13.01 -1.94 27.92
N ARG A 33 -14.26 -1.69 27.54
CA ARG A 33 -14.64 -0.60 26.63
C ARG A 33 -14.27 0.77 27.18
N ALA A 34 -14.56 1.03 28.46
CA ALA A 34 -14.20 2.29 29.12
C ALA A 34 -12.69 2.49 29.17
N VAL A 35 -11.93 1.44 29.49
CA VAL A 35 -10.47 1.44 29.51
C VAL A 35 -9.90 1.76 28.14
N TRP A 36 -10.42 1.17 27.06
CA TRP A 36 -9.94 1.50 25.71
C TRP A 36 -10.37 2.88 25.24
N ALA A 37 -11.58 3.34 25.57
CA ALA A 37 -12.01 4.69 25.24
C ALA A 37 -11.09 5.73 25.89
N LEU A 38 -10.78 5.56 27.19
CA LEU A 38 -9.85 6.43 27.91
C LEU A 38 -8.41 6.33 27.37
N ARG A 39 -7.98 5.13 26.96
CA ARG A 39 -6.67 4.95 26.32
C ARG A 39 -6.63 5.68 24.98
N ASN A 40 -7.66 5.51 24.15
CA ASN A 40 -7.71 6.02 22.79
C ASN A 40 -7.92 7.53 22.72
N SER A 41 -8.54 8.15 23.74
CA SER A 41 -8.62 9.62 23.83
C SER A 41 -7.27 10.29 24.10
N ARG A 42 -6.23 9.52 24.46
CA ARG A 42 -4.86 9.99 24.69
C ARG A 42 -3.88 9.59 23.58
N VAL A 43 -4.36 8.99 22.50
CA VAL A 43 -3.52 8.59 21.36
C VAL A 43 -3.41 9.75 20.40
N GLU A 44 -2.22 10.35 20.34
CA GLU A 44 -1.95 11.46 19.42
C GLU A 44 -1.56 10.97 18.02
N ALA A 45 -0.89 9.82 17.93
CA ALA A 45 -0.49 9.24 16.66
C ALA A 45 -0.48 7.71 16.70
N ILE A 46 -0.77 7.10 15.55
CA ILE A 46 -0.91 5.65 15.41
C ILE A 46 0.25 5.11 14.57
N ALA A 47 1.04 4.23 15.18
CA ALA A 47 2.14 3.53 14.51
C ALA A 47 1.67 2.26 13.78
N LEU A 48 0.57 2.37 13.04
CA LEU A 48 -0.02 1.31 12.23
C LEU A 48 -0.41 1.91 10.89
N PRO A 49 0.43 1.80 9.86
CA PRO A 49 -0.07 1.89 8.52
C PRO A 49 -0.92 0.65 8.25
N TYR A 50 -2.03 0.86 7.57
CA TYR A 50 -3.18 -0.05 7.46
C TYR A 50 -2.90 -1.42 6.84
N VAL A 51 -1.70 -1.65 6.33
CA VAL A 51 -1.24 -2.92 5.76
C VAL A 51 -0.32 -3.58 6.78
N VAL A 52 -0.92 -4.17 7.81
CA VAL A 52 -0.23 -5.17 8.62
C VAL A 52 -0.44 -6.50 7.92
N ASP A 53 0.49 -6.90 7.08
CA ASP A 53 0.68 -8.34 6.81
C ASP A 53 1.06 -9.02 8.15
N ASP A 54 1.12 -10.36 8.19
CA ASP A 54 1.45 -11.14 9.39
C ASP A 54 2.80 -10.74 10.07
N ASP A 55 3.60 -9.88 9.42
CA ASP A 55 4.90 -9.33 9.82
C ASP A 55 4.94 -8.66 11.21
N TYR A 56 3.81 -8.16 11.72
CA TYR A 56 3.71 -7.56 13.07
C TYR A 56 2.91 -8.41 14.07
N GLY A 57 2.38 -9.54 13.61
CA GLY A 57 1.62 -10.48 14.43
C GLY A 57 0.21 -10.00 14.82
N PRO A 58 -0.38 -10.62 15.85
CA PRO A 58 -1.75 -10.34 16.27
C PRO A 58 -1.94 -8.89 16.70
N VAL A 59 -2.94 -8.22 16.14
CA VAL A 59 -3.29 -6.84 16.50
C VAL A 59 -4.13 -6.84 17.78
N PRO A 60 -3.80 -6.01 18.78
CA PRO A 60 -4.57 -5.95 20.00
C PRO A 60 -5.95 -5.28 19.82
N PRO A 61 -6.96 -5.66 20.62
CA PRO A 61 -8.33 -5.15 20.47
C PRO A 61 -8.44 -3.62 20.66
N TRP A 62 -7.61 -3.03 21.51
CA TRP A 62 -7.62 -1.57 21.73
C TRP A 62 -7.20 -0.75 20.50
N ALA A 63 -6.51 -1.36 19.52
CA ALA A 63 -6.13 -0.71 18.28
C ALA A 63 -7.25 -0.70 17.23
N ASP A 64 -8.32 -1.49 17.38
CA ASP A 64 -9.35 -1.59 16.33
C ASP A 64 -10.19 -0.32 16.21
N ALA A 65 -10.36 0.46 17.27
CA ALA A 65 -11.00 1.78 17.20
C ALA A 65 -10.15 2.81 16.43
N ALA A 66 -8.86 2.53 16.29
CA ALA A 66 -7.89 3.38 15.61
C ALA A 66 -7.84 3.10 14.09
N ARG A 67 -8.36 1.95 13.63
CA ARG A 67 -8.46 1.60 12.21
C ARG A 67 -9.49 2.48 11.50
N VAL A 68 -9.24 2.80 10.24
CA VAL A 68 -10.21 3.50 9.39
C VAL A 68 -11.12 2.58 8.62
N LEU A 69 -10.90 1.28 8.67
CA LEU A 69 -11.79 0.32 8.04
C LEU A 69 -12.75 -0.28 9.06
N GLU A 70 -13.95 -0.59 8.61
CA GLU A 70 -14.93 -1.38 9.34
C GLU A 70 -15.60 -2.41 8.41
N PRO A 71 -16.09 -3.55 8.94
CA PRO A 71 -16.74 -4.56 8.11
C PRO A 71 -17.99 -4.03 7.40
N ASP A 72 -18.19 -4.47 6.15
CA ASP A 72 -19.38 -4.18 5.34
C ASP A 72 -19.84 -5.47 4.63
N PRO A 73 -21.10 -5.90 4.78
CA PRO A 73 -21.54 -7.17 4.23
C PRO A 73 -21.57 -7.21 2.70
N ALA A 74 -21.60 -6.05 2.02
CA ALA A 74 -21.64 -5.97 0.56
C ALA A 74 -20.28 -5.62 -0.07
N LEU A 75 -19.42 -4.95 0.67
CA LEU A 75 -18.10 -4.50 0.20
C LEU A 75 -16.94 -5.24 0.89
N LEU A 76 -17.24 -6.22 1.76
CA LEU A 76 -16.34 -6.86 2.75
C LEU A 76 -15.96 -5.90 3.89
N TRP A 77 -15.54 -4.69 3.53
CA TRP A 77 -15.26 -3.60 4.44
C TRP A 77 -15.54 -2.27 3.76
N ARG A 78 -15.61 -1.21 4.55
CA ARG A 78 -15.69 0.18 4.10
C ARG A 78 -14.84 1.06 5.01
N SER A 79 -14.58 2.29 4.56
CA SER A 79 -13.99 3.32 5.41
C SER A 79 -15.00 3.83 6.45
N ARG A 80 -14.52 4.15 7.65
CA ARG A 80 -15.30 4.75 8.74
C ARG A 80 -15.57 6.22 8.46
N ALA A 81 -16.78 6.66 8.74
CA ALA A 81 -17.21 8.04 8.60
C ALA A 81 -16.64 8.96 9.68
N GLY A 82 -16.33 10.21 9.31
CA GLY A 82 -15.97 11.29 10.23
C GLY A 82 -14.68 11.03 11.02
N VAL A 83 -13.73 10.32 10.41
CA VAL A 83 -12.50 9.91 11.09
C VAL A 83 -11.34 10.80 10.70
N GLU A 84 -10.76 11.49 11.69
CA GLU A 84 -9.47 12.17 11.58
C GLU A 84 -8.40 11.39 12.35
N ARG A 85 -7.26 11.12 11.71
CA ARG A 85 -6.19 10.31 12.31
C ARG A 85 -4.82 10.75 11.82
N ARG A 86 -3.88 10.80 12.77
CA ARG A 86 -2.46 10.97 12.50
C ARG A 86 -1.75 9.61 12.58
N TYR A 87 -1.00 9.27 11.55
CA TYR A 87 -0.18 8.08 11.47
C TYR A 87 1.29 8.44 11.52
N VAL A 88 2.08 7.55 12.08
CA VAL A 88 3.54 7.64 12.08
C VAL A 88 4.08 6.60 11.12
N ASP A 89 5.10 6.98 10.35
CA ASP A 89 5.82 6.06 9.50
C ASP A 89 6.47 4.97 10.34
N VAL A 90 6.13 3.71 10.03
CA VAL A 90 6.76 2.53 10.62
C VAL A 90 7.43 1.67 9.56
N PHE A 91 7.41 2.13 8.31
CA PHE A 91 8.18 1.59 7.20
C PHE A 91 9.62 2.15 7.17
N THR A 92 9.93 3.15 7.99
CA THR A 92 11.29 3.61 8.27
C THR A 92 12.07 2.55 9.09
N PRO A 93 13.42 2.48 9.00
CA PRO A 93 14.23 1.52 9.76
C PRO A 93 13.94 1.53 11.27
N MET A 94 13.65 0.34 11.79
CA MET A 94 13.61 0.07 13.23
C MET A 94 14.98 -0.43 13.68
N ARG A 95 15.44 0.00 14.86
CA ARG A 95 16.76 -0.39 15.38
C ARG A 95 16.89 -1.88 15.66
N THR A 96 15.80 -2.54 16.08
CA THR A 96 15.76 -3.98 16.37
C THR A 96 14.41 -4.61 16.00
N GLU A 97 14.37 -5.95 15.84
CA GLU A 97 13.12 -6.71 15.64
C GLU A 97 12.17 -6.59 16.85
N ALA A 98 12.73 -6.49 18.07
CA ALA A 98 11.95 -6.30 19.29
C ALA A 98 11.20 -4.96 19.28
N ASP A 99 11.82 -3.89 18.78
CA ASP A 99 11.18 -2.57 18.65
C ASP A 99 9.99 -2.61 17.68
N ARG A 100 10.14 -3.33 16.56
CA ARG A 100 9.08 -3.52 15.55
C ARG A 100 7.84 -4.18 16.15
N VAL A 101 8.01 -5.22 16.98
CA VAL A 101 6.90 -5.95 17.61
C VAL A 101 6.33 -5.18 18.81
N ALA A 102 7.18 -4.50 19.59
CA ALA A 102 6.76 -3.69 20.73
C ALA A 102 5.84 -2.54 20.32
N LEU A 103 5.99 -2.06 19.09
CA LEU A 103 5.23 -0.95 18.53
C LEU A 103 3.71 -1.11 18.63
N LEU A 104 3.21 -2.30 18.29
CA LEU A 104 1.77 -2.57 18.28
C LEU A 104 1.23 -2.94 19.66
N ARG A 105 2.10 -3.47 20.53
CA ARG A 105 1.70 -4.13 21.78
C ARG A 105 1.69 -3.21 22.98
N ARG A 106 2.30 -2.03 22.89
CA ARG A 106 2.29 -1.04 23.96
C ARG A 106 0.87 -0.52 24.18
N PHE A 107 0.33 -0.81 25.37
CA PHE A 107 -0.96 -0.29 25.78
C PHE A 107 -0.92 1.24 25.98
N ARG A 108 0.18 1.75 26.55
CA ARG A 108 0.38 3.19 26.73
C ARG A 108 0.48 3.89 25.37
N PRO A 109 -0.22 5.01 25.17
CA PRO A 109 -0.37 5.66 23.86
C PRO A 109 0.88 6.42 23.39
N SER A 110 1.97 6.42 24.16
CA SER A 110 3.22 7.07 23.80
C SER A 110 3.96 6.33 22.68
N LEU A 111 4.38 7.06 21.66
CA LEU A 111 5.31 6.54 20.67
C LEU A 111 6.64 6.15 21.33
N PRO A 112 7.27 5.03 20.95
CA PRO A 112 8.66 4.78 21.27
C PRO A 112 9.54 5.94 20.80
N GLU A 113 10.58 6.28 21.58
CA GLU A 113 11.53 7.35 21.25
C GLU A 113 12.08 7.21 19.82
N ALA A 114 12.36 5.97 19.39
CA ALA A 114 12.83 5.63 18.06
C ALA A 114 11.93 6.11 16.89
N LEU A 115 10.65 6.42 17.15
CA LEU A 115 9.69 6.83 16.12
C LEU A 115 9.18 8.25 16.29
N THR A 116 9.57 8.94 17.36
CA THR A 116 9.15 10.33 17.62
C THR A 116 9.60 11.30 16.53
N HIS A 117 10.65 10.94 15.78
CA HIS A 117 11.20 11.74 14.69
C HIS A 117 10.80 11.20 13.30
N ASN A 118 10.02 10.12 13.25
CA ASN A 118 9.60 9.57 11.97
C ASN A 118 8.58 10.50 11.30
N PRO A 119 8.54 10.53 9.95
CA PRO A 119 7.50 11.23 9.23
C PRO A 119 6.11 10.84 9.72
N THR A 120 5.20 11.81 9.70
CA THR A 120 3.80 11.57 10.06
C THR A 120 2.89 12.13 8.98
N TRP A 121 1.74 11.52 8.79
CA TRP A 121 0.70 12.03 7.91
C TRP A 121 -0.64 12.05 8.62
N THR A 122 -1.45 13.06 8.31
CA THR A 122 -2.80 13.21 8.85
C THR A 122 -3.80 12.95 7.74
N ILE A 123 -4.83 12.19 8.05
CA ILE A 123 -5.93 11.95 7.12
C ILE A 123 -7.25 12.31 7.77
N ALA A 124 -8.15 12.87 6.97
CA ALA A 124 -9.51 13.15 7.36
C ALA A 124 -10.47 12.50 6.37
N LEU A 125 -11.41 11.72 6.92
CA LEU A 125 -12.50 11.09 6.20
C LEU A 125 -13.80 11.84 6.51
N ASN A 126 -14.56 12.15 5.47
CA ASN A 126 -15.83 12.87 5.57
C ASN A 126 -16.94 12.00 6.20
N SER A 127 -18.12 12.58 6.33
CA SER A 127 -19.33 11.94 6.89
C SER A 127 -19.76 10.66 6.16
N GLN A 128 -19.27 10.42 4.94
CA GLN A 128 -19.52 9.20 4.16
C GLN A 128 -18.34 8.22 4.20
N GLY A 129 -17.24 8.55 4.89
CA GLY A 129 -16.04 7.73 4.99
C GLY A 129 -15.05 7.92 3.85
N PHE A 130 -15.25 8.90 2.98
CA PHE A 130 -14.33 9.18 1.87
C PHE A 130 -13.26 10.18 2.27
N ARG A 131 -12.07 10.03 1.67
CA ARG A 131 -10.96 10.97 1.89
C ARG A 131 -11.15 12.23 1.07
N ALA A 132 -12.33 12.82 1.11
CA ALA A 132 -12.72 14.02 0.39
C ALA A 132 -13.15 15.09 1.39
N ARG A 133 -13.33 16.33 0.93
CA ARG A 133 -14.11 17.31 1.68
C ARG A 133 -15.57 16.84 1.75
N GLU A 134 -16.36 17.44 2.64
CA GLU A 134 -17.81 17.29 2.55
C GLU A 134 -18.29 17.83 1.20
N PHE A 135 -19.28 17.16 0.62
CA PHE A 135 -19.82 17.49 -0.69
C PHE A 135 -21.35 17.40 -0.68
N GLU A 136 -21.98 18.21 -1.53
CA GLU A 136 -23.44 18.30 -1.63
C GLU A 136 -24.00 17.28 -2.62
N VAL A 137 -25.15 16.70 -2.27
CA VAL A 137 -25.97 15.84 -3.12
C VAL A 137 -27.42 16.36 -3.03
N PRO A 138 -28.01 16.89 -4.12
CA PRO A 138 -27.50 16.91 -5.50
C PRO A 138 -26.29 17.84 -5.69
N LYS A 139 -25.56 17.67 -6.81
CA LYS A 139 -24.39 18.50 -7.14
C LYS A 139 -24.83 19.95 -7.40
N PRO A 140 -24.15 20.96 -6.83
CA PRO A 140 -24.46 22.36 -7.13
C PRO A 140 -24.36 22.69 -8.63
N ARG A 141 -25.29 23.52 -9.12
CA ARG A 141 -25.32 23.91 -10.53
C ARG A 141 -24.05 24.66 -10.91
N GLY A 142 -23.44 24.29 -12.03
CA GLY A 142 -22.21 24.91 -12.53
C GLY A 142 -20.91 24.31 -11.96
N ARG A 143 -20.99 23.50 -10.90
CA ARG A 143 -19.84 22.79 -10.36
C ARG A 143 -19.46 21.60 -11.23
N VAL A 144 -18.16 21.49 -11.51
CA VAL A 144 -17.54 20.33 -12.13
C VAL A 144 -17.10 19.36 -11.05
N ARG A 145 -17.58 18.12 -11.12
CA ARG A 145 -17.25 17.07 -10.15
C ARG A 145 -16.48 15.93 -10.81
N VAL A 146 -15.25 15.72 -10.34
CA VAL A 146 -14.42 14.57 -10.71
C VAL A 146 -14.48 13.56 -9.58
N VAL A 147 -14.85 12.32 -9.87
CA VAL A 147 -14.86 11.22 -8.90
C VAL A 147 -13.67 10.30 -9.18
N CYS A 148 -12.76 10.17 -8.22
CA CYS A 148 -11.67 9.20 -8.27
C CYS A 148 -12.09 7.95 -7.50
N LEU A 149 -12.42 6.88 -8.22
CA LEU A 149 -12.84 5.59 -7.69
C LEU A 149 -11.67 4.61 -7.76
N GLY A 150 -11.27 4.03 -6.62
CA GLY A 150 -10.15 3.09 -6.64
C GLY A 150 -9.82 2.45 -5.31
N ASP A 151 -8.62 1.90 -5.26
CA ASP A 151 -8.07 1.20 -4.09
C ASP A 151 -7.19 2.10 -3.20
N SER A 152 -6.20 1.52 -2.50
CA SER A 152 -5.25 2.24 -1.63
C SER A 152 -4.38 3.25 -2.38
N TRP A 153 -4.18 3.09 -3.69
CA TRP A 153 -3.49 4.08 -4.51
C TRP A 153 -4.33 5.33 -4.71
N THR A 154 -5.63 5.14 -4.94
CA THR A 154 -6.58 6.26 -5.01
C THR A 154 -6.78 6.91 -3.66
N PHE A 155 -6.81 6.11 -2.58
CA PHE A 155 -6.84 6.64 -1.22
C PHE A 155 -5.63 7.53 -0.89
N GLY A 156 -4.47 7.28 -1.50
CA GLY A 156 -3.21 7.95 -1.20
C GLY A 156 -2.56 7.39 0.07
N ALA A 157 -2.27 6.09 0.06
CA ALA A 157 -1.62 5.42 1.19
C ALA A 157 -0.31 6.13 1.59
N ASN A 158 -0.11 6.29 2.90
CA ASN A 158 1.14 6.78 3.52
C ASN A 158 1.60 8.18 3.10
N VAL A 159 0.68 9.03 2.67
CA VAL A 159 0.95 10.45 2.40
C VAL A 159 -0.08 11.33 3.09
N ASP A 160 0.27 12.60 3.29
CA ASP A 160 -0.60 13.58 3.97
C ASP A 160 -1.87 13.89 3.17
N GLN A 161 -2.87 14.49 3.83
CA GLN A 161 -4.20 14.72 3.25
C GLN A 161 -4.18 15.38 1.86
N ASP A 162 -3.28 16.33 1.63
CA ASP A 162 -3.16 17.08 0.38
C ASP A 162 -2.22 16.42 -0.66
N GLN A 163 -1.50 15.37 -0.28
CA GLN A 163 -0.46 14.72 -1.09
C GLN A 163 -0.97 13.57 -1.95
N ALA A 164 -2.15 13.04 -1.66
CA ALA A 164 -2.77 12.01 -2.48
C ALA A 164 -3.12 12.54 -3.89
N TYR A 165 -3.03 11.68 -4.92
CA TYR A 165 -3.19 12.14 -6.31
C TYR A 165 -4.54 12.82 -6.59
N PRO A 166 -5.70 12.42 -6.00
CA PRO A 166 -6.96 13.13 -6.26
C PRO A 166 -6.94 14.57 -5.74
N GLN A 167 -6.29 14.82 -4.60
CA GLN A 167 -6.14 16.15 -4.03
C GLN A 167 -5.16 17.01 -4.83
N ARG A 168 -4.04 16.42 -5.27
CA ARG A 168 -3.13 17.08 -6.20
C ARG A 168 -3.81 17.39 -7.55
N LEU A 169 -4.65 16.49 -8.04
CA LEU A 169 -5.45 16.72 -9.24
C LEU A 169 -6.42 17.89 -9.06
N GLU A 170 -7.08 18.01 -7.91
CA GLU A 170 -7.95 19.16 -7.60
C GLU A 170 -7.17 20.48 -7.66
N ALA A 171 -5.98 20.52 -7.04
CA ALA A 171 -5.12 21.69 -7.05
C ALA A 171 -4.68 22.06 -8.48
N LEU A 172 -4.27 21.07 -9.28
CA LEU A 172 -3.89 21.27 -10.68
C LEU A 172 -5.05 21.79 -11.53
N LEU A 173 -6.27 21.25 -11.36
CA LEU A 173 -7.46 21.68 -12.08
C LEU A 173 -7.85 23.11 -11.71
N ARG A 174 -7.88 23.46 -10.41
CA ARG A 174 -8.17 24.83 -9.96
C ARG A 174 -7.14 25.84 -10.44
N HIS A 175 -5.86 25.44 -10.44
CA HIS A 175 -4.79 26.31 -10.91
C HIS A 175 -4.87 26.56 -12.43
N ALA A 176 -5.13 25.52 -13.22
CA ALA A 176 -5.22 25.64 -14.67
C ALA A 176 -6.51 26.31 -15.15
N TYR A 177 -7.59 26.23 -14.37
CA TYR A 177 -8.91 26.75 -14.72
C TYR A 177 -9.53 27.55 -13.55
N PRO A 178 -8.98 28.73 -13.19
CA PRO A 178 -9.40 29.49 -12.01
C PRO A 178 -10.86 29.99 -12.06
N GLY A 179 -11.47 30.04 -13.24
CA GLY A 179 -12.88 30.40 -13.42
C GLY A 179 -13.88 29.23 -13.36
N ILE A 180 -13.41 28.00 -13.09
CA ILE A 180 -14.27 26.81 -13.00
C ILE A 180 -14.33 26.35 -11.54
N ASP A 181 -15.54 26.28 -10.98
CA ASP A 181 -15.76 25.64 -9.69
C ASP A 181 -15.59 24.12 -9.86
N VAL A 182 -14.44 23.59 -9.45
CA VAL A 182 -14.09 22.18 -9.56
C VAL A 182 -13.86 21.56 -8.19
N GLU A 183 -14.40 20.36 -8.00
CA GLU A 183 -14.13 19.49 -6.87
C GLU A 183 -13.70 18.10 -7.33
N VAL A 184 -12.77 17.50 -6.58
CA VAL A 184 -12.34 16.12 -6.79
C VAL A 184 -12.67 15.28 -5.56
N LEU A 185 -13.50 14.26 -5.75
CA LEU A 185 -13.94 13.36 -4.69
C LEU A 185 -13.07 12.10 -4.69
N ASN A 186 -12.29 11.91 -3.64
CA ASN A 186 -11.47 10.72 -3.45
C ASN A 186 -12.28 9.59 -2.78
N LEU A 187 -12.77 8.66 -3.60
CA LEU A 187 -13.50 7.46 -3.20
C LEU A 187 -12.58 6.22 -3.17
N GLY A 188 -11.27 6.43 -2.98
CA GLY A 188 -10.33 5.34 -2.75
C GLY A 188 -10.64 4.61 -1.45
N VAL A 189 -10.48 3.28 -1.43
CA VAL A 189 -10.58 2.49 -0.20
C VAL A 189 -9.51 1.39 -0.20
N PHE A 190 -8.80 1.24 0.91
CA PHE A 190 -7.76 0.22 1.04
C PHE A 190 -8.27 -1.18 0.70
N GLY A 191 -7.48 -1.91 -0.09
CA GLY A 191 -7.73 -3.31 -0.42
C GLY A 191 -8.90 -3.57 -1.38
N TYR A 192 -9.61 -2.54 -1.86
CA TYR A 192 -10.66 -2.75 -2.87
C TYR A 192 -10.07 -3.27 -4.19
N SER A 193 -10.81 -4.16 -4.83
CA SER A 193 -10.59 -4.60 -6.21
C SER A 193 -11.67 -4.00 -7.12
N SER A 194 -11.60 -4.28 -8.42
CA SER A 194 -12.64 -3.86 -9.38
C SER A 194 -14.04 -4.40 -9.03
N PHE A 195 -14.14 -5.48 -8.25
CA PHE A 195 -15.41 -6.01 -7.75
C PHE A 195 -16.12 -5.04 -6.80
N GLN A 196 -15.40 -4.52 -5.80
CA GLN A 196 -15.96 -3.48 -4.91
C GLN A 196 -16.16 -2.17 -5.66
N GLY A 197 -15.26 -1.83 -6.59
CA GLY A 197 -15.41 -0.66 -7.47
C GLY A 197 -16.74 -0.65 -8.21
N LEU A 198 -17.10 -1.76 -8.87
CA LEU A 198 -18.38 -1.89 -9.57
C LEU A 198 -19.58 -1.82 -8.62
N THR A 199 -19.44 -2.33 -7.40
CA THR A 199 -20.51 -2.22 -6.39
C THR A 199 -20.67 -0.78 -5.92
N LEU A 200 -19.56 -0.06 -5.69
CA LEU A 200 -19.57 1.31 -5.21
C LEU A 200 -20.12 2.27 -6.27
N ILE A 201 -19.75 2.10 -7.55
CA ILE A 201 -20.25 2.96 -8.63
C ILE A 201 -21.78 2.88 -8.75
N ARG A 202 -22.34 1.68 -8.63
CA ARG A 202 -23.79 1.42 -8.73
C ARG A 202 -24.57 1.94 -7.53
N ARG A 203 -23.96 1.99 -6.34
CA ARG A 203 -24.65 2.35 -5.10
C ARG A 203 -24.57 3.82 -4.75
N GLN A 204 -23.47 4.47 -5.11
CA GLN A 204 -23.15 5.80 -4.56
C GLN A 204 -22.79 6.81 -5.65
N VAL A 205 -22.00 6.42 -6.65
CA VAL A 205 -21.45 7.38 -7.62
C VAL A 205 -22.52 8.01 -8.51
N GLU A 206 -23.63 7.33 -8.81
CA GLU A 206 -24.73 7.91 -9.58
C GLU A 206 -25.38 9.12 -8.90
N ALA A 207 -25.60 9.07 -7.58
CA ALA A 207 -26.13 10.21 -6.83
C ALA A 207 -25.16 11.38 -6.77
N LEU A 208 -23.88 11.18 -7.09
CA LEU A 208 -22.88 12.24 -7.08
C LEU A 208 -22.91 13.09 -8.35
N GLU A 209 -23.59 12.68 -9.42
CA GLU A 209 -23.65 13.40 -10.70
C GLU A 209 -22.25 13.78 -11.26
N PRO A 210 -21.32 12.81 -11.41
CA PRO A 210 -19.96 13.10 -11.85
C PRO A 210 -19.93 13.65 -13.27
N ASP A 211 -19.06 14.63 -13.53
CA ASP A 211 -18.70 15.01 -14.90
C ASP A 211 -17.60 14.11 -15.45
N VAL A 212 -16.80 13.51 -14.56
CA VAL A 212 -15.70 12.59 -14.85
C VAL A 212 -15.56 11.54 -13.77
N VAL A 213 -15.25 10.31 -14.17
CA VAL A 213 -14.85 9.22 -13.27
C VAL A 213 -13.45 8.72 -13.64
N VAL A 214 -12.52 8.81 -12.69
CA VAL A 214 -11.20 8.16 -12.76
C VAL A 214 -11.33 6.79 -12.08
N ILE A 215 -11.03 5.71 -12.79
CA ILE A 215 -11.20 4.33 -12.30
C ILE A 215 -9.82 3.68 -12.14
N GLY A 216 -9.39 3.46 -10.90
CA GLY A 216 -8.05 2.96 -10.58
C GLY A 216 -8.04 1.66 -9.78
N PHE A 217 -7.85 0.53 -10.46
CA PHE A 217 -7.77 -0.82 -9.88
C PHE A 217 -6.74 -1.67 -10.67
N ALA A 218 -6.25 -2.76 -10.07
CA ALA A 218 -5.52 -3.89 -10.68
C ALA A 218 -4.72 -4.67 -9.61
N MET A 219 -4.08 -3.95 -8.69
CA MET A 219 -3.15 -4.56 -7.72
C MET A 219 -3.85 -5.57 -6.82
N ASN A 220 -5.01 -5.20 -6.27
CA ASN A 220 -5.78 -6.10 -5.41
C ASN A 220 -6.46 -7.23 -6.18
N ASP A 221 -6.91 -6.96 -7.42
CA ASP A 221 -7.53 -7.94 -8.30
C ASP A 221 -6.58 -9.12 -8.58
N SER A 222 -5.32 -8.81 -8.89
CA SER A 222 -4.30 -9.79 -9.26
C SER A 222 -3.70 -10.56 -8.07
N ARG A 223 -3.99 -10.13 -6.82
CA ARG A 223 -3.49 -10.80 -5.61
C ARG A 223 -4.07 -12.21 -5.48
N ILE A 224 -3.19 -13.21 -5.35
CA ILE A 224 -3.58 -14.59 -5.03
C ILE A 224 -3.78 -14.66 -3.51
N GLY A 225 -5.03 -14.53 -3.08
CA GLY A 225 -5.41 -14.45 -1.66
C GLY A 225 -5.92 -15.76 -1.06
N GLY A 226 -6.08 -16.81 -1.87
CA GLY A 226 -6.76 -18.05 -1.46
C GLY A 226 -8.28 -17.91 -1.33
N TYR A 227 -8.84 -16.76 -1.72
CA TYR A 227 -10.27 -16.48 -1.78
C TYR A 227 -10.59 -15.51 -2.93
N ARG A 228 -11.83 -15.56 -3.43
CA ARG A 228 -12.39 -14.57 -4.36
C ARG A 228 -13.26 -13.58 -3.61
N ASP A 229 -13.23 -12.33 -4.02
CA ASP A 229 -14.00 -11.27 -3.35
C ASP A 229 -15.52 -11.55 -3.38
N ALA A 230 -16.02 -12.01 -4.52
CA ALA A 230 -17.42 -12.39 -4.68
C ALA A 230 -17.83 -13.54 -3.73
N ASP A 231 -16.92 -14.49 -3.48
CA ASP A 231 -17.18 -15.65 -2.64
C ASP A 231 -17.12 -15.27 -1.16
N ALA A 232 -16.17 -14.41 -0.79
CA ALA A 232 -16.05 -13.85 0.55
C ALA A 232 -17.31 -13.05 0.95
N VAL A 233 -17.89 -12.26 0.03
CA VAL A 233 -19.13 -11.52 0.29
C VAL A 233 -20.31 -12.47 0.53
N ARG A 234 -20.42 -13.54 -0.27
CA ARG A 234 -21.46 -14.58 -0.06
C ARG A 234 -21.29 -15.28 1.28
N ALA A 235 -20.06 -15.63 1.65
CA ALA A 235 -19.75 -16.27 2.92
C ALA A 235 -20.07 -15.35 4.13
N ALA A 236 -19.69 -14.07 4.04
CA ALA A 236 -19.96 -13.05 5.06
C ALA A 236 -21.46 -12.80 5.27
N SER A 237 -22.28 -13.05 4.24
CA SER A 237 -23.74 -12.91 4.29
C SER A 237 -24.46 -14.12 4.92
N SER A 238 -23.75 -15.20 5.26
CA SER A 238 -24.36 -16.42 5.82
C SER A 238 -24.87 -16.23 7.26
N PRO A 239 -25.91 -16.97 7.69
CA PRO A 239 -26.41 -16.91 9.08
C PRO A 239 -25.33 -17.22 10.12
N VAL A 240 -24.46 -18.19 9.83
CA VAL A 240 -23.34 -18.57 10.71
C VAL A 240 -22.35 -17.42 10.86
N ALA A 241 -21.99 -16.75 9.75
CA ALA A 241 -21.11 -15.59 9.80
C ALA A 241 -21.72 -14.44 10.60
N ARG A 242 -23.04 -14.23 10.52
CA ARG A 242 -23.74 -13.21 11.32
C ARG A 242 -23.69 -13.50 12.82
N ILE A 243 -23.84 -14.77 13.23
CA ILE A 243 -23.70 -15.19 14.64
C ILE A 243 -22.24 -15.04 15.09
N ALA A 244 -21.28 -15.46 14.26
CA ALA A 244 -19.85 -15.29 14.56
C ALA A 244 -19.47 -13.80 14.68
N ALA A 245 -20.07 -12.92 13.88
CA ALA A 245 -19.88 -11.47 13.96
C ALA A 245 -20.38 -10.89 15.30
N LEU A 246 -21.44 -11.46 15.90
CA LEU A 246 -21.89 -11.06 17.25
C LEU A 246 -20.84 -11.42 18.31
N ALA A 247 -20.26 -12.63 18.24
CA ALA A 247 -19.15 -13.00 19.12
C ALA A 247 -17.92 -12.10 18.90
N GLY A 248 -17.68 -11.69 17.65
CA GLY A 248 -16.66 -10.71 17.27
C GLY A 248 -16.90 -9.29 17.81
N ARG A 249 -18.08 -8.98 18.37
CA ARG A 249 -18.32 -7.71 19.05
C ARG A 249 -17.90 -7.74 20.53
N SER A 250 -17.78 -8.92 21.13
CA SER A 250 -17.33 -9.03 22.51
C SER A 250 -15.84 -8.76 22.63
N GLU A 251 -15.55 -7.89 23.55
CA GLU A 251 -14.25 -7.35 23.85
C GLU A 251 -13.44 -8.29 24.75
N ILE A 252 -14.14 -9.07 25.58
CA ILE A 252 -13.60 -10.24 26.28
C ILE A 252 -13.11 -11.28 25.26
N VAL A 253 -13.94 -11.62 24.26
CA VAL A 253 -13.58 -12.62 23.24
C VAL A 253 -12.40 -12.15 22.40
N ARG A 254 -12.39 -10.88 21.99
CA ARG A 254 -11.28 -10.29 21.21
C ARG A 254 -9.98 -10.26 22.02
N LEU A 255 -10.04 -9.88 23.30
CA LEU A 255 -8.87 -9.92 24.18
C LEU A 255 -8.36 -11.36 24.36
N GLY A 256 -9.24 -12.32 24.63
CA GLY A 256 -8.86 -13.73 24.76
C GLY A 256 -8.19 -14.29 23.49
N ARG A 257 -8.75 -14.02 22.31
CA ARG A 257 -8.16 -14.40 21.02
C ARG A 257 -6.79 -13.75 20.82
N TYR A 258 -6.67 -12.46 21.12
CA TYR A 258 -5.40 -11.76 21.03
C TYR A 258 -4.34 -12.36 21.96
N LEU A 259 -4.69 -12.72 23.21
CA LEU A 259 -3.76 -13.33 24.15
C LEU A 259 -3.28 -14.70 23.66
N VAL A 260 -4.18 -15.55 23.18
CA VAL A 260 -3.84 -16.87 22.62
C VAL A 260 -2.95 -16.73 21.39
N ALA A 261 -3.32 -15.86 20.46
CA ALA A 261 -2.55 -15.62 19.26
C ALA A 261 -1.17 -15.03 19.59
N SER A 262 -1.10 -14.10 20.53
CA SER A 262 0.16 -13.46 20.96
C SER A 262 1.11 -14.44 21.65
N ALA A 263 0.58 -15.37 22.44
CA ALA A 263 1.38 -16.43 23.08
C ALA A 263 1.98 -17.42 22.06
N ARG A 264 1.30 -17.60 20.92
CA ARG A 264 1.74 -18.50 19.84
C ARG A 264 2.59 -17.81 18.78
N HIS A 265 2.48 -16.49 18.65
CA HIS A 265 3.14 -15.75 17.59
C HIS A 265 4.67 -15.74 17.78
N ARG A 266 5.37 -16.11 16.71
CA ARG A 266 6.82 -15.97 16.57
C ARG A 266 7.07 -15.00 15.40
N PRO A 267 7.74 -13.86 15.63
CA PRO A 267 8.11 -12.95 14.56
C PRO A 267 8.93 -13.68 13.50
N THR A 268 8.67 -13.40 12.22
CA THR A 268 9.46 -13.94 11.12
C THR A 268 10.82 -13.24 11.08
N PRO A 269 11.93 -13.97 11.26
CA PRO A 269 13.27 -13.40 11.21
C PRO A 269 13.57 -12.79 9.83
N LEU A 270 14.46 -11.81 9.78
CA LEU A 270 14.79 -11.09 8.54
C LEU A 270 15.38 -12.01 7.47
N GLU A 271 16.11 -13.06 7.88
CA GLU A 271 16.65 -14.10 7.02
C GLU A 271 15.55 -14.84 6.24
N GLU A 272 14.47 -15.20 6.93
CA GLU A 272 13.34 -15.89 6.33
C GLU A 272 12.58 -14.95 5.38
N ARG A 273 12.48 -13.66 5.74
CA ARG A 273 11.90 -12.63 4.87
C ARG A 273 12.72 -12.45 3.58
N LEU A 274 14.05 -12.40 3.67
CA LEU A 274 14.95 -12.35 2.50
C LEU A 274 14.77 -13.57 1.59
N LYS A 275 14.75 -14.78 2.17
CA LYS A 275 14.45 -16.01 1.40
C LYS A 275 13.07 -15.97 0.75
N ALA A 276 12.06 -15.44 1.44
CA ALA A 276 10.72 -15.30 0.89
C ALA A 276 10.66 -14.29 -0.27
N ALA A 277 11.39 -13.17 -0.17
CA ALA A 277 11.50 -12.18 -1.24
C ALA A 277 12.18 -12.78 -2.48
N GLU A 278 13.27 -13.52 -2.33
CA GLU A 278 13.93 -14.24 -3.42
C GLU A 278 12.98 -15.24 -4.10
N ARG A 279 12.23 -16.04 -3.32
CA ARG A 279 11.21 -16.97 -3.87
C ARG A 279 10.11 -16.22 -4.63
N ARG A 280 9.62 -15.10 -4.10
CA ARG A 280 8.59 -14.26 -4.76
C ARG A 280 9.08 -13.67 -6.08
N ALA A 281 10.28 -13.08 -6.10
CA ALA A 281 10.91 -12.59 -7.32
C ALA A 281 11.18 -13.73 -8.32
N GLY A 282 11.45 -14.94 -7.81
CA GLY A 282 11.56 -16.14 -8.63
C GLY A 282 10.25 -16.55 -9.32
N ALA A 283 9.13 -16.43 -8.61
CA ALA A 283 7.80 -16.77 -9.12
C ALA A 283 7.33 -15.83 -10.24
N MET A 284 7.78 -14.58 -10.29
CA MET A 284 7.30 -13.54 -11.22
C MET A 284 7.59 -13.81 -12.71
N ARG A 285 8.56 -14.66 -13.07
CA ARG A 285 8.77 -15.12 -14.47
C ARG A 285 8.04 -16.42 -14.81
N GLN A 286 7.87 -17.30 -13.83
CA GLN A 286 6.93 -18.43 -13.95
C GLN A 286 5.49 -17.93 -14.03
N ALA A 287 5.22 -16.72 -13.55
CA ALA A 287 3.89 -16.13 -13.50
C ALA A 287 3.18 -16.11 -14.85
N ARG A 288 3.81 -16.08 -16.03
CA ARG A 288 3.03 -16.19 -17.28
C ARG A 288 2.45 -17.60 -17.53
N GLN A 289 3.17 -18.65 -17.14
CA GLN A 289 2.72 -20.04 -17.22
C GLN A 289 1.83 -20.41 -16.03
N VAL A 290 2.23 -20.00 -14.83
CA VAL A 290 1.52 -20.27 -13.58
C VAL A 290 0.28 -19.38 -13.42
N TYR A 291 0.24 -18.17 -13.98
CA TYR A 291 -0.94 -17.30 -13.86
C TYR A 291 -2.17 -17.94 -14.51
N ALA A 292 -2.04 -18.63 -15.64
CA ALA A 292 -3.18 -19.34 -16.23
C ALA A 292 -3.75 -20.39 -15.25
N GLU A 293 -2.90 -21.06 -14.48
CA GLU A 293 -3.31 -22.05 -13.46
C GLU A 293 -3.76 -21.37 -12.14
N ALA A 294 -3.19 -20.21 -11.82
CA ALA A 294 -3.42 -19.46 -10.59
C ALA A 294 -4.54 -18.42 -10.72
N GLU A 295 -5.01 -18.11 -11.92
CA GLU A 295 -6.06 -17.12 -12.19
C GLU A 295 -7.31 -17.44 -11.38
N ALA A 296 -7.66 -18.73 -11.28
CA ALA A 296 -8.79 -19.20 -10.49
C ALA A 296 -8.70 -18.82 -9.00
N TRP A 297 -7.51 -18.50 -8.50
CA TRP A 297 -7.20 -18.19 -7.10
C TRP A 297 -6.87 -16.71 -6.86
N THR A 298 -6.96 -15.89 -7.90
CA THR A 298 -6.91 -14.41 -7.78
C THR A 298 -8.19 -13.90 -7.14
N ARG A 299 -8.13 -12.71 -6.51
CA ARG A 299 -9.30 -12.10 -5.86
C ARG A 299 -10.39 -11.76 -6.87
N VAL A 300 -10.01 -11.35 -8.08
CA VAL A 300 -10.91 -11.10 -9.21
C VAL A 300 -10.27 -11.63 -10.49
N PRO A 301 -10.77 -12.73 -11.10
CA PRO A 301 -10.22 -13.26 -12.36
C PRO A 301 -10.13 -12.22 -13.49
N LEU A 302 -9.24 -12.41 -14.46
CA LEU A 302 -8.96 -11.42 -15.50
C LEU A 302 -10.20 -11.07 -16.31
N ALA A 303 -11.00 -12.10 -16.64
CA ALA A 303 -12.25 -11.91 -17.38
C ALA A 303 -13.30 -11.13 -16.56
N ASP A 304 -13.34 -11.32 -15.23
CA ASP A 304 -14.21 -10.52 -14.35
C ASP A 304 -13.70 -9.08 -14.24
N TYR A 305 -12.40 -8.88 -14.16
CA TYR A 305 -11.79 -7.55 -14.16
C TYR A 305 -12.16 -6.75 -15.42
N GLU A 306 -12.01 -7.35 -16.61
CA GLU A 306 -12.41 -6.72 -17.88
C GLU A 306 -13.91 -6.38 -17.90
N ARG A 307 -14.76 -7.31 -17.45
CA ARG A 307 -16.21 -7.09 -17.33
C ARG A 307 -16.53 -5.94 -16.37
N ASN A 308 -15.87 -5.89 -15.21
CA ASN A 308 -16.07 -4.87 -14.20
C ASN A 308 -15.70 -3.49 -14.75
N LEU A 309 -14.51 -3.35 -15.35
CA LEU A 309 -14.08 -2.09 -15.98
C LEU A 309 -15.06 -1.65 -17.07
N THR A 310 -15.43 -2.55 -17.98
CA THR A 310 -16.38 -2.27 -19.07
C THR A 310 -17.73 -1.80 -18.52
N ALA A 311 -18.24 -2.46 -17.47
CA ALA A 311 -19.50 -2.09 -16.83
C ALA A 311 -19.42 -0.72 -16.14
N MET A 312 -18.31 -0.40 -15.47
CA MET A 312 -18.10 0.92 -14.86
C MET A 312 -17.99 2.03 -15.90
N ILE A 313 -17.29 1.79 -17.03
CA ILE A 313 -17.23 2.74 -18.15
C ILE A 313 -18.62 2.99 -18.72
N ALA A 314 -19.39 1.93 -18.98
CA ALA A 314 -20.75 2.04 -19.49
C ALA A 314 -21.66 2.81 -18.51
N PHE A 315 -21.51 2.58 -17.21
CA PHE A 315 -22.24 3.30 -16.18
C PHE A 315 -21.94 4.80 -16.19
N ALA A 316 -20.66 5.18 -16.16
CA ALA A 316 -20.25 6.58 -16.20
C ALA A 316 -20.71 7.29 -17.49
N ARG A 317 -20.61 6.61 -18.64
CA ARG A 317 -21.08 7.18 -19.93
C ARG A 317 -22.59 7.41 -19.98
N ARG A 318 -23.41 6.55 -19.35
CA ARG A 318 -24.86 6.77 -19.26
C ARG A 318 -25.21 8.03 -18.47
N GLN A 319 -24.37 8.43 -17.52
CA GLN A 319 -24.47 9.69 -16.77
C GLN A 319 -23.91 10.90 -17.55
N GLY A 320 -23.41 10.70 -18.78
CA GLY A 320 -22.72 11.74 -19.56
C GLY A 320 -21.29 12.06 -19.07
N ALA A 321 -20.77 11.28 -18.12
CA ALA A 321 -19.46 11.49 -17.54
C ALA A 321 -18.33 11.03 -18.47
N GLY A 322 -17.22 11.78 -18.48
CA GLY A 322 -15.96 11.32 -19.04
C GLY A 322 -15.35 10.21 -18.18
N VAL A 323 -14.45 9.42 -18.75
CA VAL A 323 -13.76 8.34 -18.03
C VAL A 323 -12.28 8.38 -18.30
N VAL A 324 -11.48 8.14 -17.26
CA VAL A 324 -10.04 7.87 -17.33
C VAL A 324 -9.78 6.57 -16.57
N LEU A 325 -9.07 5.63 -17.19
CA LEU A 325 -8.62 4.43 -16.48
C LEU A 325 -7.23 4.64 -15.89
N LEU A 326 -6.95 4.04 -14.74
CA LEU A 326 -5.67 4.15 -14.06
C LEU A 326 -5.18 2.74 -13.68
N PHE A 327 -4.01 2.35 -14.18
CA PHE A 327 -3.38 1.09 -13.83
C PHE A 327 -2.49 1.25 -12.60
N ASN A 328 -3.02 0.92 -11.43
CA ASN A 328 -2.35 1.04 -10.13
C ASN A 328 -1.72 -0.31 -9.72
N GLU A 329 -0.57 -0.65 -10.30
CA GLU A 329 0.22 -1.82 -9.93
C GLU A 329 1.69 -1.52 -10.24
N LEU A 330 2.62 -1.69 -9.29
CA LEU A 330 4.05 -1.36 -9.47
C LEU A 330 4.96 -2.56 -9.67
N TRP A 331 4.57 -3.73 -9.19
CA TRP A 331 5.56 -4.75 -8.83
C TRP A 331 5.75 -5.81 -9.90
N TRP A 332 4.79 -5.90 -10.82
CA TRP A 332 4.81 -6.88 -11.87
C TRP A 332 4.61 -6.19 -13.22
N GLU A 333 5.72 -5.82 -13.88
CA GLU A 333 5.68 -5.13 -15.18
C GLU A 333 4.95 -5.96 -16.25
N GLU A 334 5.09 -7.29 -16.20
CA GLU A 334 4.40 -8.23 -17.09
C GLU A 334 3.02 -8.67 -16.60
N ASN A 335 2.41 -7.92 -15.68
CA ASN A 335 1.10 -8.26 -15.12
C ASN A 335 0.03 -8.32 -16.25
N PRO A 336 -0.70 -9.44 -16.42
CA PRO A 336 -1.69 -9.61 -17.48
C PRO A 336 -2.87 -8.64 -17.37
N TYR A 337 -3.13 -8.07 -16.18
CA TYR A 337 -4.14 -7.02 -15.98
C TYR A 337 -3.79 -5.73 -16.70
N ARG A 338 -2.50 -5.47 -16.96
CA ARG A 338 -2.04 -4.35 -17.78
C ARG A 338 -2.50 -4.49 -19.22
N ALA A 339 -2.40 -5.70 -19.78
CA ALA A 339 -2.91 -5.96 -21.13
C ALA A 339 -4.45 -5.91 -21.17
N ALA A 340 -5.12 -6.36 -20.10
CA ALA A 340 -6.57 -6.28 -19.97
C ALA A 340 -7.10 -4.84 -19.94
N ILE A 341 -6.51 -3.96 -19.11
CA ILE A 341 -6.93 -2.55 -19.07
C ILE A 341 -6.68 -1.85 -20.41
N GLN A 342 -5.60 -2.19 -21.12
CA GLN A 342 -5.32 -1.70 -22.47
C GLN A 342 -6.39 -2.15 -23.47
N ARG A 343 -6.78 -3.43 -23.46
CA ARG A 343 -7.86 -3.96 -24.31
C ARG A 343 -9.18 -3.24 -24.04
N VAL A 344 -9.55 -3.08 -22.76
CA VAL A 344 -10.78 -2.37 -22.38
C VAL A 344 -10.73 -0.91 -22.81
N ALA A 345 -9.62 -0.21 -22.59
CA ALA A 345 -9.44 1.18 -22.98
C ALA A 345 -9.55 1.37 -24.50
N ALA A 346 -9.04 0.42 -25.29
CA ALA A 346 -9.14 0.43 -26.75
C ALA A 346 -10.57 0.11 -27.24
N ALA A 347 -11.20 -0.92 -26.65
CA ALA A 347 -12.55 -1.36 -27.04
C ALA A 347 -13.63 -0.32 -26.70
N ALA A 348 -13.44 0.41 -25.60
CA ALA A 348 -14.27 1.55 -25.23
C ALA A 348 -13.37 2.79 -25.18
N PRO A 349 -13.10 3.48 -26.30
CA PRO A 349 -12.06 4.51 -26.42
C PRO A 349 -12.06 5.51 -25.25
N VAL A 350 -11.21 5.27 -24.26
CA VAL A 350 -11.00 6.11 -23.07
C VAL A 350 -9.51 6.24 -22.84
N PRO A 351 -9.03 7.40 -22.40
CA PRO A 351 -7.64 7.54 -21.98
C PRO A 351 -7.36 6.64 -20.78
N TRP A 352 -6.13 6.18 -20.68
CA TRP A 352 -5.66 5.43 -19.52
C TRP A 352 -4.24 5.86 -19.14
N VAL A 353 -3.93 5.77 -17.85
CA VAL A 353 -2.62 6.11 -17.27
C VAL A 353 -1.97 4.87 -16.67
N ASP A 354 -0.70 4.68 -16.97
CA ASP A 354 0.12 3.57 -16.47
C ASP A 354 1.00 4.06 -15.31
N SER A 355 0.49 3.98 -14.09
CA SER A 355 1.22 4.43 -12.89
C SER A 355 2.54 3.66 -12.73
N ALA A 356 2.54 2.36 -13.07
CA ALA A 356 3.73 1.50 -13.00
C ALA A 356 4.91 2.08 -13.78
N ARG A 357 4.68 2.33 -15.07
CA ARG A 357 5.72 2.84 -15.96
C ARG A 357 6.13 4.27 -15.64
N LEU A 358 5.18 5.09 -15.20
CA LEU A 358 5.45 6.47 -14.80
C LEU A 358 6.44 6.52 -13.63
N ILE A 359 6.17 5.74 -12.58
CA ILE A 359 7.02 5.68 -11.40
C ILE A 359 8.35 5.00 -11.71
N ALA A 360 8.35 3.90 -12.47
CA ALA A 360 9.60 3.22 -12.87
C ALA A 360 10.53 4.14 -13.67
N ARG A 361 9.98 4.91 -14.61
CA ARG A 361 10.76 5.88 -15.39
C ARG A 361 11.33 6.98 -14.50
N ALA A 362 10.52 7.60 -13.65
CA ALA A 362 10.97 8.68 -12.79
C ALA A 362 11.99 8.21 -11.75
N ARG A 363 11.87 6.97 -11.25
CA ARG A 363 12.90 6.33 -10.42
C ARG A 363 14.22 6.19 -11.18
N HIS A 364 14.18 5.68 -12.41
CA HIS A 364 15.37 5.54 -13.25
C HIS A 364 16.05 6.88 -13.53
N GLU A 365 15.27 7.95 -13.72
CA GLU A 365 15.78 9.32 -13.86
C GLU A 365 16.51 9.76 -12.57
N VAL A 366 15.94 9.55 -11.38
CA VAL A 366 16.60 9.88 -10.10
C VAL A 366 17.92 9.11 -9.91
N GLU A 367 17.93 7.82 -10.21
CA GLU A 367 19.13 6.97 -10.14
C GLU A 367 20.21 7.45 -11.12
N SER A 368 19.82 7.78 -12.36
CA SER A 368 20.72 8.33 -13.38
C SER A 368 21.27 9.71 -12.99
N ASP A 369 20.46 10.55 -12.33
CA ASP A 369 20.85 11.86 -11.84
C ASP A 369 21.84 11.76 -10.68
N LEU A 370 21.72 10.73 -9.85
CA LEU A 370 22.71 10.44 -8.82
C LEU A 370 24.06 10.08 -9.47
N GLU A 371 24.07 9.19 -10.47
CA GLU A 371 25.29 8.86 -11.21
C GLU A 371 25.96 10.12 -11.80
N ARG A 372 25.18 11.01 -12.42
CA ARG A 372 25.71 12.25 -13.01
C ARG A 372 26.29 13.18 -11.95
N ARG A 373 25.65 13.31 -10.79
CA ARG A 373 26.13 14.18 -9.70
C ARG A 373 27.45 13.70 -9.09
N HIS A 374 27.69 12.39 -9.06
CA HIS A 374 28.96 11.82 -8.63
C HIS A 374 30.03 11.81 -9.76
N GLY A 375 29.65 12.19 -10.99
CA GLY A 375 30.54 12.19 -12.15
C GLY A 375 30.85 10.78 -12.66
N LEU A 376 29.92 9.84 -12.45
CA LEU A 376 30.07 8.42 -12.77
C LEU A 376 29.43 8.03 -14.12
N THR A 377 29.02 9.04 -14.90
CA THR A 377 28.40 8.90 -16.23
C THR A 377 29.28 9.57 -17.31
N PRO A 378 29.55 8.92 -18.46
CA PRO A 378 29.12 7.56 -18.81
C PRO A 378 29.83 6.51 -17.95
N GLY A 379 29.10 5.46 -17.57
CA GLY A 379 29.68 4.33 -16.86
C GLY A 379 30.85 3.73 -17.66
N PRO A 380 31.82 3.08 -17.00
CA PRO A 380 32.93 2.45 -17.71
C PRO A 380 32.39 1.50 -18.77
N ALA A 381 32.92 1.58 -20.00
CA ALA A 381 32.56 0.69 -21.09
C ALA A 381 32.57 -0.75 -20.57
N ALA A 382 31.58 -1.57 -20.96
CA ALA A 382 31.45 -2.95 -20.50
C ALA A 382 32.76 -3.73 -20.78
N MET A 383 33.66 -3.74 -19.80
CA MET A 383 34.94 -4.43 -19.93
C MET A 383 34.64 -5.92 -19.92
N ARG A 384 35.21 -6.62 -20.92
CA ARG A 384 35.14 -8.07 -20.99
C ARG A 384 35.98 -8.63 -19.84
N THR A 385 35.37 -9.45 -19.01
CA THR A 385 36.09 -10.23 -17.99
C THR A 385 36.63 -11.51 -18.64
N ARG A 386 37.44 -12.30 -17.93
CA ARG A 386 37.94 -13.57 -18.46
C ARG A 386 36.76 -14.51 -18.76
N ALA A 387 36.81 -15.18 -19.91
CA ALA A 387 35.80 -16.14 -20.30
C ALA A 387 35.75 -17.31 -19.29
N GLY A 388 34.56 -17.62 -18.77
CA GLY A 388 34.33 -18.71 -17.79
C GLY A 388 34.08 -18.28 -16.34
N GLU A 389 34.18 -16.98 -16.00
CA GLU A 389 34.05 -16.46 -14.62
C GLU A 389 32.70 -15.75 -14.34
N GLY A 390 31.59 -16.29 -14.85
CA GLY A 390 30.24 -15.75 -14.60
C GLY A 390 30.06 -14.29 -15.04
N VAL A 391 29.11 -13.61 -14.41
CA VAL A 391 28.84 -12.17 -14.56
C VAL A 391 29.36 -11.44 -13.33
N GLU A 392 30.23 -10.44 -13.52
CA GLU A 392 30.63 -9.54 -12.43
C GLU A 392 29.53 -8.51 -12.20
N VAL A 393 28.75 -8.68 -11.14
CA VAL A 393 27.69 -7.75 -10.74
C VAL A 393 28.25 -6.81 -9.68
N ILE A 394 28.25 -5.51 -9.98
CA ILE A 394 28.75 -4.46 -9.09
C ILE A 394 27.53 -3.81 -8.40
N PHE A 395 27.40 -4.04 -7.10
CA PHE A 395 26.43 -3.37 -6.25
C PHE A 395 26.98 -2.02 -5.82
N ARG A 396 26.16 -0.97 -5.83
CA ARG A 396 26.57 0.41 -5.50
C ARG A 396 25.55 1.11 -4.61
N VAL A 397 26.02 1.79 -3.58
CA VAL A 397 25.17 2.57 -2.67
C VAL A 397 25.88 3.84 -2.21
N ALA A 398 25.23 4.98 -2.39
CA ALA A 398 25.66 6.26 -1.85
C ALA A 398 25.31 6.34 -0.36
N ALA A 399 26.31 6.57 0.49
CA ALA A 399 26.14 6.72 1.93
C ALA A 399 27.00 7.86 2.46
N ASN A 400 26.39 8.76 3.25
CA ASN A 400 27.15 9.82 3.92
C ASN A 400 27.72 9.32 5.26
N ARG A 401 28.64 10.08 5.86
CA ARG A 401 29.25 9.73 7.17
C ARG A 401 28.25 9.58 8.32
N GLN A 402 27.08 10.20 8.25
CA GLN A 402 26.02 10.01 9.25
C GLN A 402 25.31 8.66 9.08
N ALA A 403 25.08 8.25 7.83
CA ALA A 403 24.41 7.00 7.48
C ALA A 403 25.34 5.79 7.60
N ALA A 404 26.65 5.96 7.53
CA ALA A 404 27.61 4.86 7.66
C ALA A 404 28.91 5.32 8.34
N PRO A 405 28.89 5.60 9.65
CA PRO A 405 30.05 6.17 10.36
C PRO A 405 31.27 5.23 10.40
N ALA A 406 31.07 3.91 10.42
CA ALA A 406 32.15 2.92 10.50
C ALA A 406 32.29 2.05 9.23
N GLY A 407 31.37 2.16 8.27
CA GLY A 407 31.38 1.39 7.02
C GLY A 407 30.01 0.90 6.57
N VAL A 408 29.94 0.49 5.31
CA VAL A 408 28.75 -0.05 4.63
C VAL A 408 28.99 -1.52 4.29
N PHE A 409 27.95 -2.33 4.40
CA PHE A 409 27.98 -3.76 4.15
C PHE A 409 26.79 -4.17 3.27
N ILE A 410 26.93 -5.30 2.60
CA ILE A 410 25.86 -5.96 1.84
C ILE A 410 25.59 -7.35 2.42
N VAL A 411 24.31 -7.73 2.51
CA VAL A 411 23.92 -9.08 2.93
C VAL A 411 22.76 -9.59 2.09
N GLY A 412 22.82 -10.86 1.68
CA GLY A 412 21.79 -11.47 0.86
C GLY A 412 21.70 -12.98 0.99
N THR A 413 20.76 -13.57 0.26
CA THR A 413 20.49 -15.01 0.23
C THR A 413 21.63 -15.83 -0.37
N HIS A 414 22.40 -15.23 -1.28
CA HIS A 414 23.49 -15.88 -1.98
C HIS A 414 24.79 -15.93 -1.14
N PRO A 415 25.61 -17.01 -1.22
CA PRO A 415 26.90 -17.08 -0.52
C PRO A 415 27.86 -15.91 -0.81
N ALA A 416 27.88 -15.42 -2.06
CA ALA A 416 28.70 -14.26 -2.43
C ALA A 416 28.29 -12.95 -1.71
N LEU A 417 27.10 -12.91 -1.11
CA LEU A 417 26.57 -11.82 -0.30
C LEU A 417 26.48 -12.21 1.18
N GLY A 418 27.37 -13.07 1.65
CA GLY A 418 27.51 -13.38 3.08
C GLY A 418 26.55 -14.43 3.63
N ALA A 419 25.72 -15.06 2.79
CA ALA A 419 24.79 -16.14 3.18
C ALA A 419 23.91 -15.79 4.39
N LEU A 420 23.27 -14.61 4.34
CA LEU A 420 22.40 -14.07 5.37
C LEU A 420 23.08 -13.73 6.70
N VAL A 421 24.42 -13.63 6.72
CA VAL A 421 25.15 -13.11 7.88
C VAL A 421 25.39 -11.60 7.71
N PRO A 422 24.70 -10.73 8.48
CA PRO A 422 24.82 -9.28 8.34
C PRO A 422 26.21 -8.79 8.77
N ASN A 423 26.62 -7.64 8.21
CA ASN A 423 27.91 -6.99 8.48
C ASN A 423 29.16 -7.86 8.22
N ARG A 424 29.02 -8.93 7.40
CA ARG A 424 30.15 -9.80 6.99
C ARG A 424 30.84 -9.30 5.73
N VAL A 425 30.08 -8.88 4.72
CA VAL A 425 30.62 -8.48 3.42
C VAL A 425 30.67 -6.96 3.36
N ALA A 426 31.87 -6.41 3.51
CA ALA A 426 32.12 -4.98 3.43
C ALA A 426 32.01 -4.48 1.98
N MET A 427 31.56 -3.24 1.84
CA MET A 427 31.62 -2.46 0.60
C MET A 427 32.76 -1.43 0.70
N TYR A 428 33.17 -0.84 -0.43
CA TYR A 428 34.38 -0.02 -0.53
C TYR A 428 34.15 1.27 -1.35
N ASP A 429 34.76 2.38 -0.92
CA ASP A 429 34.80 3.70 -1.61
C ASP A 429 36.28 4.12 -1.76
N ASP A 430 37.09 3.21 -2.31
CA ASP A 430 38.56 3.29 -2.36
C ASP A 430 39.16 3.01 -3.75
N GLY A 431 38.31 2.93 -4.79
CA GLY A 431 38.68 2.59 -6.17
C GLY A 431 38.82 1.08 -6.44
N THR A 432 38.46 0.23 -5.47
CA THR A 432 38.50 -1.24 -5.61
C THR A 432 37.09 -1.85 -5.62
N HIS A 433 36.97 -3.16 -5.86
CA HIS A 433 35.68 -3.88 -5.82
C HIS A 433 34.57 -3.25 -6.67
N GLY A 434 34.94 -2.74 -7.84
CA GLY A 434 34.02 -2.08 -8.77
C GLY A 434 33.73 -0.62 -8.46
N ASP A 435 34.42 -0.03 -7.48
CA ASP A 435 34.31 1.39 -7.18
C ASP A 435 34.96 2.17 -8.32
N GLN A 436 34.19 3.12 -8.85
CA GLN A 436 34.58 3.91 -10.01
C GLN A 436 35.44 5.11 -9.61
N ARG A 437 35.30 5.61 -8.37
CA ARG A 437 36.02 6.81 -7.92
C ARG A 437 36.12 6.83 -6.40
N ALA A 438 37.33 6.56 -5.92
CA ALA A 438 37.67 6.62 -4.51
C ALA A 438 37.27 7.96 -3.84
N GLY A 439 36.61 7.86 -2.69
CA GLY A 439 36.25 8.97 -1.81
C GLY A 439 35.11 9.85 -2.33
N ASP A 440 34.28 9.35 -3.24
CA ASP A 440 33.13 10.09 -3.77
C ASP A 440 31.83 9.83 -2.99
N GLY A 441 31.89 8.99 -1.95
CA GLY A 441 30.76 8.63 -1.10
C GLY A 441 29.89 7.50 -1.66
N VAL A 442 30.26 6.89 -2.80
CA VAL A 442 29.60 5.73 -3.39
C VAL A 442 30.38 4.48 -3.05
N TRP A 443 29.78 3.63 -2.22
CA TRP A 443 30.36 2.37 -1.80
C TRP A 443 29.98 1.28 -2.80
N SER A 444 30.91 0.40 -3.15
CA SER A 444 30.66 -0.72 -4.07
C SER A 444 31.14 -2.07 -3.56
N TYR A 445 30.59 -3.13 -4.15
CA TYR A 445 31.06 -4.50 -4.01
C TYR A 445 30.79 -5.30 -5.28
N THR A 446 31.78 -6.06 -5.75
CA THR A 446 31.65 -6.95 -6.91
C THR A 446 31.37 -8.38 -6.46
N ALA A 447 30.30 -8.99 -7.00
CA ALA A 447 30.03 -10.41 -6.86
C ALA A 447 30.06 -11.09 -8.24
N SER A 448 30.72 -12.25 -8.35
CA SER A 448 30.59 -13.12 -9.52
C SER A 448 29.34 -14.00 -9.37
N LEU A 449 28.40 -13.88 -10.32
CA LEU A 449 27.10 -14.53 -10.29
C LEU A 449 26.79 -15.16 -11.66
N ALA A 450 26.01 -16.24 -11.69
CA ALA A 450 25.62 -16.87 -12.95
C ALA A 450 24.53 -16.06 -13.68
N PRO A 451 24.48 -16.07 -15.03
CA PRO A 451 23.36 -15.51 -15.77
C PRO A 451 22.02 -16.11 -15.34
N GLY A 452 20.99 -15.27 -15.25
CA GLY A 452 19.64 -15.66 -14.81
C GLY A 452 19.52 -15.93 -13.31
N GLN A 453 20.63 -15.90 -12.55
CA GLN A 453 20.63 -16.07 -11.10
C GLN A 453 19.81 -14.99 -10.42
N ARG A 454 19.11 -15.39 -9.36
CA ARG A 454 18.22 -14.53 -8.58
C ARG A 454 18.71 -14.52 -7.15
N LEU A 455 18.58 -13.37 -6.51
CA LEU A 455 18.92 -13.21 -5.11
C LEU A 455 18.14 -12.05 -4.50
N ALA A 456 17.94 -12.13 -3.18
CA ALA A 456 17.45 -11.01 -2.39
C ALA A 456 18.57 -10.48 -1.49
N TYR A 457 18.62 -9.16 -1.30
CA TYR A 457 19.65 -8.50 -0.50
C TYR A 457 19.17 -7.19 0.14
N VAL A 458 19.93 -6.74 1.13
CA VAL A 458 19.81 -5.43 1.80
C VAL A 458 21.20 -4.88 2.10
N TYR A 459 21.27 -3.58 2.40
CA TYR A 459 22.50 -2.97 2.91
C TYR A 459 22.43 -2.82 4.43
N THR A 460 23.57 -2.93 5.08
CA THR A 460 23.71 -2.67 6.52
C THR A 460 24.88 -1.72 6.75
N ASN A 461 24.96 -1.12 7.93
CA ASN A 461 26.05 -0.24 8.34
C ASN A 461 26.51 -0.59 9.75
N SER A 462 27.76 -0.23 10.08
CA SER A 462 28.29 0.04 11.44
C SER A 462 27.89 -0.89 12.61
N GLY A 463 27.35 -2.07 12.30
CA GLY A 463 26.81 -3.04 13.23
C GLY A 463 27.76 -4.23 13.34
N ARG A 464 27.52 -5.07 14.34
CA ARG A 464 28.38 -6.23 14.58
C ARG A 464 28.10 -7.34 13.57
N GLU A 465 29.15 -8.08 13.16
CA GLU A 465 28.98 -9.27 12.31
C GLU A 465 28.01 -10.25 12.97
N GLY A 466 27.06 -10.77 12.17
CA GLY A 466 26.07 -11.74 12.63
C GLY A 466 24.94 -11.17 13.47
N ARG A 467 24.90 -9.84 13.71
CA ARG A 467 23.77 -9.16 14.34
C ARG A 467 23.09 -8.21 13.36
N TRP A 468 21.76 -8.30 13.28
CA TRP A 468 20.94 -7.41 12.47
C TRP A 468 20.80 -6.04 13.15
N GLU A 469 21.85 -5.24 13.01
CA GLU A 469 21.98 -3.86 13.47
C GLU A 469 22.33 -2.97 12.26
N GLY A 470 21.88 -1.72 12.26
CA GLY A 470 22.25 -0.76 11.21
C GLY A 470 21.66 -1.05 9.82
N LEU A 471 20.46 -1.61 9.75
CA LEU A 471 19.77 -1.89 8.48
C LEU A 471 19.43 -0.60 7.72
N ASP A 472 19.64 -0.59 6.41
CA ASP A 472 19.41 0.58 5.58
C ASP A 472 17.93 0.92 5.40
N ILE A 473 17.12 -0.02 4.90
CA ILE A 473 15.68 0.13 4.70
C ILE A 473 14.98 -1.22 4.93
N PRO A 474 13.71 -1.24 5.38
CA PRO A 474 12.95 -2.48 5.52
C PRO A 474 12.55 -3.15 4.19
N ALA A 475 12.72 -2.47 3.05
CA ALA A 475 12.37 -3.04 1.75
C ALA A 475 13.48 -3.96 1.24
N LEU A 476 13.11 -5.23 1.07
CA LEU A 476 13.98 -6.26 0.55
C LEU A 476 14.19 -6.03 -0.94
N ARG A 477 15.45 -5.95 -1.38
CA ARG A 477 15.77 -5.83 -2.80
C ARG A 477 15.84 -7.20 -3.42
N THR A 478 15.44 -7.30 -4.68
CA THR A 478 15.60 -8.52 -5.48
C THR A 478 16.23 -8.16 -6.81
N VAL A 479 17.23 -8.94 -7.23
CA VAL A 479 17.88 -8.79 -8.53
C VAL A 479 17.86 -10.11 -9.27
N VAL A 480 17.70 -9.98 -10.59
CA VAL A 480 18.02 -11.02 -11.56
C VAL A 480 19.26 -10.56 -12.31
N VAL A 481 20.25 -11.44 -12.41
CA VAL A 481 21.43 -11.23 -13.25
C VAL A 481 21.05 -11.38 -14.71
N ASP A 482 20.68 -10.28 -15.36
CA ASP A 482 20.29 -10.25 -16.78
C ASP A 482 21.44 -9.71 -17.65
N ALA A 483 22.57 -10.41 -17.62
CA ALA A 483 23.73 -10.10 -18.44
C ALA A 483 24.41 -11.40 -18.89
N PRO A 484 25.03 -11.43 -20.08
CA PRO A 484 25.80 -12.58 -20.54
C PRO A 484 27.10 -12.71 -19.74
N GLU A 485 27.61 -13.94 -19.65
CA GLU A 485 28.91 -14.22 -19.03
C GLU A 485 30.03 -13.37 -19.63
N GLY A 486 31.06 -13.11 -18.83
CA GLY A 486 32.20 -12.34 -19.30
C GLY A 486 31.96 -10.83 -19.34
N ARG A 487 30.89 -10.31 -18.70
CA ARG A 487 30.58 -8.88 -18.63
C ARG A 487 30.49 -8.37 -17.19
N ARG A 488 30.91 -7.12 -17.01
CA ARG A 488 30.57 -6.30 -15.84
C ARG A 488 29.18 -5.70 -15.98
N HIS A 489 28.39 -5.82 -14.92
CA HIS A 489 27.07 -5.24 -14.81
C HIS A 489 27.00 -4.34 -13.58
N TYR A 490 27.00 -3.02 -13.81
CA TYR A 490 26.83 -2.03 -12.77
C TYR A 490 25.34 -1.88 -12.42
N ARG A 491 24.99 -2.18 -11.18
CA ARG A 491 23.65 -1.92 -10.63
C ARG A 491 23.48 -0.41 -10.42
N PRO A 492 22.30 0.19 -10.65
CA PRO A 492 22.08 1.62 -10.38
C PRO A 492 22.54 2.04 -8.99
N ILE A 493 23.01 3.28 -8.85
CA ILE A 493 23.40 3.81 -7.53
C ILE A 493 22.14 4.12 -6.73
N GLU A 494 22.01 3.47 -5.58
CA GLU A 494 20.96 3.75 -4.61
C GLU A 494 21.47 4.67 -3.50
N SER A 495 20.59 5.24 -2.67
CA SER A 495 21.01 5.95 -1.44
C SER A 495 20.67 5.13 -0.21
N PHE A 496 21.64 4.97 0.69
CA PHE A 496 21.45 4.28 1.96
C PHE A 496 20.31 4.95 2.75
N GLY A 497 19.33 4.15 3.18
CA GLY A 497 18.18 4.66 3.93
C GLY A 497 17.07 5.31 3.09
N LYS A 498 17.15 5.27 1.75
CA LYS A 498 16.18 5.94 0.88
C LYS A 498 15.67 5.03 -0.23
N LEU A 499 14.35 4.94 -0.34
CA LEU A 499 13.67 4.40 -1.51
C LEU A 499 13.16 5.55 -2.37
N TYR A 500 13.52 5.56 -3.65
CA TYR A 500 13.02 6.58 -4.56
C TYR A 500 11.60 6.27 -5.01
N LEU A 501 10.72 7.27 -4.87
CA LEU A 501 9.32 7.23 -5.29
C LEU A 501 8.51 6.13 -4.60
N GLN A 502 8.85 5.78 -3.36
CA GLN A 502 8.17 4.75 -2.59
C GLN A 502 7.99 5.21 -1.15
N ALA A 503 6.74 5.16 -0.67
CA ALA A 503 6.43 5.36 0.75
C ALA A 503 6.52 4.05 1.52
N ASP A 504 6.22 2.92 0.87
CA ASP A 504 6.38 1.58 1.41
C ASP A 504 6.68 0.56 0.30
N ALA A 505 6.59 -0.74 0.62
CA ALA A 505 6.81 -1.83 -0.32
C ALA A 505 5.66 -2.04 -1.33
N TRP A 506 4.66 -1.17 -1.39
CA TRP A 506 3.47 -1.32 -2.24
C TRP A 506 3.04 -0.02 -2.94
N HIS A 507 3.32 1.13 -2.34
CA HIS A 507 2.78 2.43 -2.68
C HIS A 507 3.89 3.44 -2.94
N THR A 508 3.60 4.39 -3.85
CA THR A 508 4.50 5.49 -4.13
C THR A 508 4.45 6.57 -3.04
N ASP A 509 5.45 7.46 -3.02
CA ASP A 509 5.48 8.60 -2.11
C ASP A 509 4.70 9.81 -2.66
N ALA A 510 4.74 10.93 -1.95
CA ALA A 510 4.08 12.17 -2.38
C ALA A 510 4.54 12.66 -3.77
N THR A 511 5.79 12.42 -4.14
CA THR A 511 6.33 12.80 -5.44
C THR A 511 5.72 11.94 -6.54
N GLY A 512 5.60 10.63 -6.30
CA GLY A 512 4.94 9.76 -7.27
C GLY A 512 3.44 10.01 -7.41
N TYR A 513 2.74 10.33 -6.31
CA TYR A 513 1.33 10.73 -6.40
C TYR A 513 1.15 12.03 -7.19
N GLU A 514 2.08 12.98 -7.08
CA GLU A 514 2.10 14.19 -7.91
C GLU A 514 2.27 13.86 -9.41
N LEU A 515 3.15 12.91 -9.75
CA LEU A 515 3.31 12.45 -11.14
C LEU A 515 2.01 11.85 -11.68
N ILE A 516 1.35 11.00 -10.88
CA ILE A 516 0.06 10.39 -11.25
C ILE A 516 -1.00 11.47 -11.46
N ALA A 517 -1.10 12.44 -10.55
CA ALA A 517 -2.04 13.55 -10.66
C ALA A 517 -1.85 14.34 -11.96
N ARG A 518 -0.59 14.61 -12.36
CA ARG A 518 -0.26 15.29 -13.62
C ARG A 518 -0.64 14.45 -14.84
N ALA A 519 -0.34 13.16 -14.83
CA ALA A 519 -0.71 12.27 -15.92
C ALA A 519 -2.24 12.14 -16.08
N VAL A 520 -2.99 12.08 -14.97
CA VAL A 520 -4.46 12.10 -15.00
C VAL A 520 -4.96 13.46 -15.48
N PHE A 521 -4.39 14.57 -15.01
CA PHE A 521 -4.72 15.90 -15.50
C PHE A 521 -4.53 16.02 -17.02
N ASP A 522 -3.43 15.51 -17.57
CA ASP A 522 -3.18 15.49 -19.01
C ASP A 522 -4.20 14.64 -19.76
N ALA A 523 -4.59 13.49 -19.21
CA ALA A 523 -5.65 12.64 -19.75
C ALA A 523 -7.03 13.31 -19.75
N LEU A 524 -7.26 14.30 -18.88
CA LEU A 524 -8.52 15.04 -18.78
C LEU A 524 -8.60 16.27 -19.70
N LYS A 525 -7.49 16.73 -20.28
CA LYS A 525 -7.47 17.92 -21.17
C LYS A 525 -8.53 17.92 -22.28
N PRO A 526 -8.85 16.80 -22.95
CA PRO A 526 -9.93 16.79 -23.95
C PRO A 526 -11.31 17.09 -23.34
N GLN A 527 -11.51 16.72 -22.07
CA GLN A 527 -12.77 16.87 -21.35
C GLN A 527 -12.89 18.24 -20.69
N THR A 528 -11.78 18.85 -20.25
CA THR A 528 -11.76 20.19 -19.65
C THR A 528 -12.15 21.29 -20.64
N ALA A 529 -11.81 21.13 -21.93
CA ALA A 529 -12.26 22.04 -22.99
C ALA A 529 -13.80 22.09 -23.12
N ARG A 530 -14.50 20.99 -22.79
CA ARG A 530 -15.97 20.94 -22.74
C ARG A 530 -16.52 21.70 -21.54
N TRP A 531 -15.84 21.63 -20.38
CA TRP A 531 -16.24 22.35 -19.17
C TRP A 531 -16.18 23.87 -19.36
N ALA A 532 -15.07 24.37 -19.91
CA ALA A 532 -14.87 25.80 -20.15
C ALA A 532 -15.98 26.42 -21.02
N ARG A 533 -16.45 25.68 -22.05
CA ARG A 533 -17.58 26.10 -22.91
C ARG A 533 -18.93 26.12 -22.18
N ARG A 534 -19.11 25.25 -21.18
CA ARG A 534 -20.37 25.11 -20.43
C ARG A 534 -20.52 26.24 -19.40
N THR A 535 -19.43 26.64 -18.76
CA THR A 535 -19.39 27.82 -17.86
C THR A 535 -19.64 29.12 -18.63
N SER A 536 -19.03 29.32 -19.80
CA SER A 536 -19.26 30.53 -20.59
C SER A 536 -20.72 30.70 -21.04
N SER A 537 -21.41 29.60 -21.37
CA SER A 537 -22.85 29.63 -21.72
C SER A 537 -23.77 29.93 -20.53
N LEU A 538 -23.37 29.56 -19.31
CA LEU A 538 -24.14 29.84 -18.10
C LEU A 538 -24.05 31.32 -17.72
N GLU A 539 -22.89 31.95 -17.91
CA GLU A 539 -22.71 33.40 -17.71
C GLU A 539 -23.42 34.25 -18.77
N THR A 540 -23.60 33.72 -19.99
CA THR A 540 -24.39 34.44 -21.02
C THR A 540 -25.88 34.37 -20.73
N ASN A 541 -26.38 33.22 -20.26
CA ASN A 541 -27.80 33.07 -19.93
C ASN A 541 -28.21 33.82 -18.64
N SER A 542 -27.32 34.00 -17.66
CA SER A 542 -27.64 34.80 -16.46
C SER A 542 -27.67 36.32 -16.73
N ARG A 543 -27.23 36.77 -17.91
CA ARG A 543 -27.33 38.18 -18.36
C ARG A 543 -28.56 38.44 -19.24
N ILE A 544 -29.40 37.45 -19.50
CA ILE A 544 -30.55 37.52 -20.42
C ILE A 544 -31.90 37.39 -19.70
N GLU A 545 -31.93 37.29 -18.36
CA GLU A 545 -33.18 37.48 -17.62
C GLU A 545 -33.30 38.96 -17.16
N PRO A 546 -34.40 39.65 -17.54
CA PRO A 546 -34.59 41.08 -17.26
C PRO A 546 -34.89 41.41 -15.80
#